data_AF-A0A381R8H4-F1
#
_entry.id   AF-A0A381R8H4-F1
#
_cell.length_a   1.000
_cell.length_b   1.000
_cell.length_c   1.000
_cell.angle_alpha   90.00
_cell.angle_beta   90.00
_cell.angle_gamma   90.00
#
_symmetry.space_group_name_H-M   'P 1'
#
loop_
_entity.id
_entity.type
_entity.pdbx_description
1 polymer ?
#
loop_
_entity_poly.entity_id
_entity_poly.type
_entity_poly.pdbx_seq_one_letter_code
_entity_poly.pdbx_strand_id
1 'polypeptide(L)'
;MNQGITILDIISLHLKTICSIQSLDLLSHMIPAHTCISPVISQLLRKQPMSPAKLSFAWRTAVGETIHRASTVTLTKEGILEVWAVDQHWRREIQRATPVIIPRLQRLLHGTLIKGLVVDAPVEKRAPRRVRTAKP
;
A
#
# COMPACT_ATOMS: atom_id res chain seq x y z
N MET A 1 60.14 -2.11 -14.91
CA MET A 1 59.49 -0.88 -14.44
C MET A 1 58.01 -0.94 -14.82
N ASN A 2 57.29 -1.93 -14.27
CA ASN A 2 55.90 -2.23 -14.65
C ASN A 2 55.09 -2.23 -13.37
N GLN A 3 54.43 -1.10 -13.07
CA GLN A 3 53.47 -1.02 -11.97
C GLN A 3 52.21 -1.76 -12.41
N GLY A 4 51.97 -2.93 -11.82
CA GLY A 4 50.79 -3.74 -12.09
C GLY A 4 49.54 -3.08 -11.53
N ILE A 5 48.48 -3.02 -12.34
CA ILE A 5 47.15 -2.58 -11.91
C ILE A 5 46.74 -3.42 -10.69
N THR A 6 46.50 -2.77 -9.55
CA THR A 6 46.17 -3.48 -8.33
C THR A 6 44.67 -3.81 -8.30
N ILE A 7 44.27 -4.84 -7.54
CA ILE A 7 42.84 -5.22 -7.39
C ILE A 7 42.01 -4.02 -6.88
N LEU A 8 42.61 -3.13 -6.09
CA LEU A 8 42.01 -1.89 -5.62
C LEU A 8 41.71 -0.91 -6.77
N ASP A 9 42.56 -0.83 -7.80
CA ASP A 9 42.32 0.01 -8.99
C ASP A 9 41.15 -0.53 -9.82
N ILE A 10 41.04 -1.85 -9.95
CA ILE A 10 39.91 -2.49 -10.66
C ILE A 10 38.60 -2.26 -9.92
N ILE A 11 38.59 -2.42 -8.59
CA ILE A 11 37.41 -2.17 -7.75
C ILE A 11 37.02 -0.68 -7.79
N SER A 12 37.99 0.22 -7.72
CA SER A 12 37.74 1.66 -7.79
C SER A 12 37.21 2.09 -9.16
N LEU A 13 37.70 1.50 -10.25
CA LEU A 13 37.17 1.73 -11.59
C LEU A 13 35.75 1.17 -11.73
N HIS A 14 35.50 -0.05 -11.22
CA HIS A 14 34.18 -0.68 -11.29
C HIS A 14 33.12 0.07 -10.46
N LEU A 15 33.48 0.58 -9.28
CA LEU A 15 32.62 1.44 -8.47
C LEU A 15 32.33 2.77 -9.17
N LYS A 16 33.32 3.38 -9.83
CA LYS A 16 33.16 4.67 -10.52
C LYS A 16 32.36 4.55 -11.81
N THR A 17 32.56 3.45 -12.56
CA THR A 17 31.79 3.14 -13.77
C THR A 17 30.33 2.80 -13.45
N ILE A 18 30.06 1.99 -12.42
CA ILE A 18 28.67 1.69 -12.01
C ILE A 18 27.96 2.95 -11.49
N CYS A 19 28.63 3.78 -10.70
CA CYS A 19 28.06 5.02 -10.18
C CYS A 19 27.75 6.03 -11.29
N SER A 20 28.62 6.15 -12.29
CA SER A 20 28.39 7.03 -13.45
C SER A 20 27.28 6.52 -14.36
N ILE A 21 27.10 5.20 -14.49
CA ILE A 21 26.02 4.59 -15.28
C ILE A 21 24.67 4.78 -14.56
N GLN A 22 24.59 4.58 -13.23
CA GLN A 22 23.38 4.86 -12.45
C GLN A 22 23.00 6.35 -12.43
N SER A 23 23.98 7.25 -12.45
CA SER A 23 23.75 8.70 -12.53
C SER A 23 23.17 9.16 -13.89
N LEU A 24 23.45 8.45 -14.98
CA LEU A 24 22.94 8.78 -16.32
C LEU A 24 21.54 8.19 -16.56
N ASP A 25 21.23 7.04 -15.96
CA ASP A 25 19.86 6.47 -15.97
C ASP A 25 18.87 7.26 -15.11
N LEU A 26 19.34 7.92 -14.05
CA LEU A 26 18.50 8.79 -13.21
C LEU A 26 18.15 10.15 -13.85
N LEU A 27 18.80 10.54 -14.95
CA LEU A 27 18.50 11.79 -15.66
C LEU A 27 17.50 11.62 -16.81
N SER A 28 17.13 10.39 -17.17
CA SER A 28 16.17 10.12 -18.26
C SER A 28 14.94 9.31 -17.83
N HIS A 29 14.88 8.86 -16.57
CA HIS A 29 13.64 8.36 -15.99
C HIS A 29 13.00 9.43 -15.11
N MET A 30 11.92 10.03 -15.63
CA MET A 30 10.93 10.67 -14.78
C MET A 30 10.37 9.59 -13.85
N ILE A 31 11.00 9.39 -12.69
CA ILE A 31 10.50 8.45 -11.70
C ILE A 31 9.16 9.00 -11.26
N PRO A 32 8.05 8.25 -11.43
CA PRO A 32 6.76 8.72 -10.98
C PRO A 32 6.86 8.99 -9.48
N ALA A 33 6.41 10.18 -9.03
CA ALA A 33 6.59 10.62 -7.64
C ALA A 33 6.13 9.55 -6.62
N HIS A 34 5.09 8.78 -6.95
CA HIS A 34 4.58 7.68 -6.10
C HIS A 34 5.60 6.56 -5.82
N THR A 35 6.65 6.43 -6.61
CA THR A 35 7.70 5.40 -6.46
C THR A 35 8.82 5.88 -5.53
N CYS A 36 9.25 7.15 -5.64
CA CYS A 36 10.24 7.75 -4.74
C CYS A 36 9.69 8.04 -3.34
N ILE A 37 8.39 8.28 -3.24
CA ILE A 37 7.71 8.64 -1.99
C ILE A 37 7.67 7.45 -1.00
N SER A 38 7.74 6.21 -1.47
CA SER A 38 7.46 5.03 -0.64
C SER A 38 8.49 4.73 0.47
N PRO A 39 9.83 4.77 0.24
CA PRO A 39 10.80 4.37 1.26
C PRO A 39 10.97 5.40 2.37
N VAL A 40 11.06 6.69 2.01
CA VAL A 40 11.26 7.80 2.97
C VAL A 40 10.02 8.00 3.84
N ILE A 41 8.83 7.98 3.25
CA ILE A 41 7.59 8.03 4.03
C ILE A 41 7.48 6.81 4.95
N SER A 42 7.82 5.61 4.47
CA SER A 42 7.83 4.42 5.32
C SER A 42 8.78 4.57 6.51
N GLN A 43 9.97 5.15 6.33
CA GLN A 43 10.92 5.39 7.42
C GLN A 43 10.40 6.43 8.44
N LEU A 44 9.72 7.48 7.98
CA LEU A 44 9.13 8.49 8.85
C LEU A 44 7.94 7.95 9.64
N LEU A 45 7.04 7.21 8.98
CA LEU A 45 5.89 6.60 9.65
C LEU A 45 6.31 5.59 10.71
N ARG A 46 7.40 4.83 10.50
CA ARG A 46 7.92 3.85 11.48
C ARG A 46 8.20 4.47 12.85
N LYS A 47 8.73 5.69 12.90
CA LYS A 47 9.12 6.35 14.16
C LYS A 47 7.92 6.91 14.94
N GLN A 48 6.74 6.98 14.33
CA GLN A 48 5.55 7.53 14.96
C GLN A 48 4.75 6.44 15.70
N PRO A 49 4.21 6.74 16.89
CA PRO A 49 3.26 5.86 17.56
C PRO A 49 2.04 5.63 16.66
N MET A 50 1.36 4.50 16.83
CA MET A 50 0.22 4.14 16.00
C MET A 50 -0.94 5.11 16.27
N SER A 51 -1.19 6.01 15.31
CA SER A 51 -2.25 7.01 15.37
C SER A 51 -3.29 6.79 14.27
N PRO A 52 -4.53 7.30 14.43
CA PRO A 52 -5.56 7.21 13.38
C PRO A 52 -5.12 7.85 12.06
N ALA A 53 -4.36 8.95 12.12
CA ALA A 53 -3.84 9.62 10.93
C ALA A 53 -2.81 8.76 10.18
N LYS A 54 -1.91 8.09 10.90
CA LYS A 54 -0.94 7.15 10.33
C LYS A 54 -1.63 5.96 9.65
N LEU A 55 -2.66 5.42 10.31
CA LEU A 55 -3.47 4.34 9.75
C LEU A 55 -4.20 4.78 8.48
N SER A 56 -4.88 5.92 8.51
CA SER A 56 -5.60 6.48 7.34
C SER A 56 -4.66 6.73 6.16
N PHE A 57 -3.46 7.26 6.42
CA PHE A 57 -2.45 7.46 5.40
C PHE A 57 -1.98 6.14 4.78
N ALA A 58 -1.65 5.15 5.61
CA ALA A 58 -1.21 3.84 5.14
C ALA A 58 -2.30 3.11 4.36
N TRP A 59 -3.56 3.20 4.83
CA TRP A 59 -4.74 2.71 4.13
C TRP A 59 -4.83 3.31 2.73
N ARG A 60 -4.87 4.65 2.62
CA ARG A 60 -4.93 5.38 1.35
C ARG A 60 -3.81 4.98 0.38
N THR A 61 -2.61 4.77 0.91
CA THR A 61 -1.44 4.38 0.12
C THR A 61 -1.55 2.93 -0.37
N ALA A 62 -2.12 2.02 0.43
CA ALA A 62 -2.28 0.61 0.08
C ALA A 62 -3.42 0.36 -0.92
N VAL A 63 -4.55 1.06 -0.74
CA VAL A 63 -5.80 0.82 -1.47
C VAL A 63 -6.08 1.83 -2.60
N GLY A 64 -5.43 3.00 -2.57
CA GLY A 64 -5.70 4.10 -3.48
C GLY A 64 -6.83 5.01 -3.04
N GLU A 65 -6.94 6.16 -3.70
CA GLU A 65 -7.88 7.24 -3.32
C GLU A 65 -9.36 6.82 -3.43
N THR A 66 -9.72 6.01 -4.43
CA THR A 66 -11.13 5.60 -4.64
C THR A 66 -11.64 4.75 -3.49
N ILE A 67 -10.89 3.71 -3.09
CA ILE A 67 -11.27 2.86 -1.96
C ILE A 67 -11.19 3.65 -0.64
N HIS A 68 -10.20 4.53 -0.49
CA HIS A 68 -10.09 5.40 0.69
C HIS A 68 -11.32 6.29 0.89
N ARG A 69 -11.90 6.83 -0.18
CA ARG A 69 -13.14 7.63 -0.10
C ARG A 69 -14.38 6.78 0.18
N ALA A 70 -14.39 5.55 -0.32
CA ALA A 70 -15.49 4.61 -0.15
C ALA A 70 -15.42 3.82 1.17
N SER A 71 -14.44 4.08 2.04
CA SER A 71 -14.27 3.33 3.28
C SER A 71 -13.68 4.13 4.43
N THR A 72 -14.10 3.79 5.65
CA THR A 72 -13.47 4.25 6.90
C THR A 72 -12.73 3.08 7.53
N VAL A 73 -11.56 3.34 8.11
CA VAL A 73 -10.71 2.29 8.69
C VAL A 73 -10.33 2.58 10.15
N THR A 74 -10.48 1.57 10.99
CA THR A 74 -10.03 1.56 12.38
C THR A 74 -9.18 0.32 12.64
N LEU A 75 -8.26 0.41 13.60
CA LEU A 75 -7.43 -0.71 14.03
C LEU A 75 -7.75 -1.01 15.48
N THR A 76 -8.17 -2.24 15.74
CA THR A 76 -8.43 -2.71 17.10
C THR A 76 -7.12 -3.02 17.83
N LYS A 77 -7.19 -3.13 19.16
CA LYS A 77 -6.01 -3.47 19.98
C LYS A 77 -5.48 -4.88 19.69
N GLU A 78 -6.34 -5.75 19.17
CA GLU A 78 -6.04 -7.14 18.82
C GLU A 78 -5.33 -7.27 17.46
N GLY A 79 -5.24 -6.18 16.68
CA GLY A 79 -4.59 -6.14 15.38
C GLY A 79 -5.51 -6.45 14.21
N ILE A 80 -6.83 -6.26 14.37
CA ILE A 80 -7.82 -6.43 13.31
C ILE A 80 -8.15 -5.07 12.69
N LEU A 81 -8.09 -4.99 11.36
CA LEU A 81 -8.57 -3.83 10.61
C LEU A 81 -10.09 -3.93 10.45
N GLU A 82 -10.80 -3.03 11.08
CA GLU A 82 -12.23 -2.84 10.87
C GLU A 82 -12.41 -1.82 9.75
N VAL A 83 -13.05 -2.23 8.67
CA VAL A 83 -13.30 -1.40 7.51
C VAL A 83 -14.79 -1.25 7.29
N TRP A 84 -15.26 0.00 7.35
CA TRP A 84 -16.65 0.35 7.05
C TRP A 84 -16.74 0.88 5.63
N ALA A 85 -17.33 0.10 4.72
CA ALA A 85 -17.57 0.52 3.35
C ALA A 85 -18.91 1.27 3.21
N VAL A 86 -18.98 2.20 2.25
CA VAL A 86 -20.18 3.00 2.00
C VAL A 86 -21.38 2.18 1.54
N ASP A 87 -21.15 1.05 0.85
CA ASP A 87 -22.20 0.16 0.36
C ASP A 87 -21.71 -1.30 0.21
N GLN A 88 -22.65 -2.18 -0.17
CA GLN A 88 -22.37 -3.61 -0.37
C GLN A 88 -21.48 -3.90 -1.58
N HIS A 89 -21.42 -3.02 -2.58
CA HIS A 89 -20.56 -3.18 -3.73
C HIS A 89 -19.10 -3.01 -3.31
N TRP A 90 -18.78 -1.90 -2.65
CA TRP A 90 -17.46 -1.63 -2.08
C TRP A 90 -17.07 -2.64 -1.01
N ARG A 91 -18.01 -3.12 -0.19
CA ARG A 91 -17.74 -4.21 0.76
C ARG A 91 -17.15 -5.43 0.07
N ARG A 92 -17.79 -5.89 -1.01
CA ARG A 92 -17.33 -7.08 -1.76
C ARG A 92 -15.99 -6.81 -2.45
N GLU A 93 -15.81 -5.62 -2.98
CA GLU A 93 -14.57 -5.26 -3.68
C GLU A 93 -13.37 -5.21 -2.74
N ILE A 94 -13.53 -4.58 -1.57
CA ILE A 94 -12.49 -4.53 -0.54
C ILE A 94 -12.19 -5.94 -0.02
N GLN A 95 -13.23 -6.76 0.20
CA GLN A 95 -13.06 -8.16 0.61
C GLN A 95 -12.25 -8.96 -0.42
N ARG A 96 -12.52 -8.79 -1.71
CA ARG A 96 -11.76 -9.44 -2.79
C ARG A 96 -10.31 -8.96 -2.86
N ALA A 97 -10.07 -7.68 -2.56
CA ALA A 97 -8.74 -7.08 -2.57
C ALA A 97 -7.91 -7.37 -1.31
N THR A 98 -8.50 -7.93 -0.24
CA THR A 98 -7.83 -8.31 1.02
C THR A 98 -6.43 -8.93 0.85
N PRO A 99 -6.22 -9.97 0.01
CA PRO A 99 -4.90 -10.60 -0.13
C PRO A 99 -3.82 -9.67 -0.70
N VAL A 100 -4.21 -8.58 -1.37
CA VAL A 100 -3.27 -7.56 -1.89
C VAL A 100 -3.07 -6.43 -0.87
N ILE A 101 -4.14 -6.06 -0.16
CA ILE A 101 -4.15 -4.95 0.79
C ILE A 101 -3.31 -5.27 2.03
N ILE A 102 -3.47 -6.45 2.63
CA ILE A 102 -2.77 -6.82 3.87
C ILE A 102 -1.24 -6.76 3.70
N PRO A 103 -0.62 -7.40 2.68
CA PRO A 103 0.84 -7.33 2.51
C PRO A 103 1.37 -5.92 2.24
N ARG A 104 0.58 -5.05 1.59
CA ARG A 104 0.96 -3.64 1.38
C ARG A 104 0.96 -2.87 2.70
N LEU A 105 -0.07 -3.05 3.51
CA LEU A 105 -0.16 -2.42 4.83
C LEU A 105 0.96 -2.89 5.76
N GLN A 106 1.26 -4.19 5.77
CA GLN A 106 2.35 -4.75 6.56
C GLN A 106 3.72 -4.16 6.15
N ARG A 107 3.96 -3.93 4.85
CA ARG A 107 5.17 -3.23 4.37
C ARG A 107 5.25 -1.76 4.77
N LEU A 108 4.12 -1.07 4.83
CA LEU A 108 4.08 0.36 5.19
C LEU A 108 4.16 0.58 6.71
N LEU A 109 3.55 -0.30 7.49
CA LEU A 109 3.35 -0.17 8.94
C LEU A 109 4.27 -1.07 9.76
N HIS A 110 5.42 -1.49 9.18
CA HIS A 110 6.39 -2.41 9.81
C HIS A 110 6.42 -2.34 11.34
N GLY A 111 6.16 -3.48 11.99
CA GLY A 111 6.07 -3.61 13.45
C GLY A 111 4.64 -3.69 14.00
N THR A 112 3.63 -3.25 13.25
CA THR A 112 2.23 -3.47 13.63
C THR A 112 1.75 -4.83 13.15
N LEU A 113 1.35 -5.69 14.09
CA LEU A 113 0.75 -6.99 13.77
C LEU A 113 -0.68 -6.80 13.25
N ILE A 114 -0.82 -6.68 11.93
CA ILE A 114 -2.11 -6.77 11.25
C ILE A 114 -2.40 -8.26 11.05
N LYS A 115 -3.36 -8.79 11.81
CA LYS A 115 -3.76 -10.21 11.76
C LYS A 115 -4.81 -10.48 10.69
N GLY A 116 -5.63 -9.48 10.36
CA GLY A 116 -6.74 -9.65 9.46
C GLY A 116 -7.52 -8.37 9.23
N LEU A 117 -8.53 -8.48 8.40
CA LEU A 117 -9.40 -7.39 7.98
C LEU A 117 -10.85 -7.89 7.94
N VAL A 118 -11.72 -7.14 8.59
CA VAL A 118 -13.18 -7.35 8.61
C VAL A 118 -13.79 -6.15 7.88
N VAL A 119 -14.68 -6.43 6.92
CA VAL A 119 -15.33 -5.40 6.11
C VAL A 119 -16.83 -5.48 6.26
N ASP A 120 -17.40 -4.40 6.78
CA ASP A 120 -18.84 -4.21 6.94
C ASP A 120 -19.33 -3.06 6.07
N ALA A 121 -20.64 -3.04 5.82
CA ALA A 121 -21.31 -1.97 5.10
C ALA A 121 -22.77 -1.89 5.53
N PRO A 122 -23.46 -0.77 5.27
CA PRO A 122 -24.89 -0.66 5.49
C PRO A 122 -25.66 -1.82 4.84
N VAL A 123 -26.69 -2.32 5.54
CA VAL A 123 -27.58 -3.35 5.01
C VAL A 123 -28.33 -2.77 3.81
N GLU A 124 -28.14 -3.37 2.63
CA GLU A 124 -28.83 -2.98 1.41
C GLU A 124 -30.33 -3.25 1.57
N LYS A 125 -31.15 -2.20 1.54
CA LYS A 125 -32.61 -2.32 1.50
C LYS A 125 -32.99 -2.87 0.12
N ARG A 126 -33.02 -4.19 -0.03
CA ARG A 126 -33.53 -4.82 -1.25
C ARG A 126 -34.96 -4.34 -1.50
N ALA A 127 -35.19 -3.73 -2.66
CA ALA A 127 -36.54 -3.48 -3.12
C ALA A 127 -37.32 -4.81 -3.13
N PRO A 128 -38.59 -4.82 -2.68
CA PRO A 128 -39.38 -6.05 -2.70
C PRO A 128 -39.39 -6.60 -4.12
N ARG A 129 -38.95 -7.86 -4.25
CA ARG A 129 -38.95 -8.58 -5.53
C ARG A 129 -40.37 -8.54 -6.05
N ARG A 130 -40.59 -7.84 -7.17
CA ARG A 130 -41.89 -7.81 -7.84
C ARG A 130 -42.16 -9.23 -8.32
N VAL A 131 -42.88 -10.01 -7.49
CA VAL A 131 -43.39 -11.32 -7.89
C VAL A 131 -44.32 -11.04 -9.05
N ARG A 132 -43.92 -11.46 -10.25
CA ARG A 132 -44.82 -11.44 -11.40
C ARG A 132 -45.93 -12.42 -11.06
N THR A 133 -47.04 -11.92 -10.54
CA THR A 133 -48.28 -12.67 -10.47
C THR A 133 -48.65 -13.02 -11.90
N ALA A 134 -48.58 -14.30 -12.24
CA ALA A 134 -49.15 -14.81 -13.48
C ALA A 134 -50.66 -14.54 -13.43
N LYS A 135 -51.19 -13.89 -14.47
CA LYS A 135 -52.62 -13.65 -14.61
C LYS A 135 -53.27 -14.96 -15.06
N PRO A 136 -54.45 -15.33 -14.50
CA PRO A 136 -55.18 -16.54 -14.89
C PRO A 136 -55.67 -16.49 -16.34
#